data_AF-A0A3R7UPP3-F1
#
_entry.id   AF-A0A3R7UPP3-F1
#
_cell.length_a   1.000
_cell.length_b   1.000
_cell.length_c   1.000
_cell.angle_alpha   90.00
_cell.angle_beta   90.00
_cell.angle_gamma   90.00
#
_symmetry.space_group_name_H-M   'P 1'
#
loop_
_entity.id
_entity.type
_entity.pdbx_description
1 polymer ?
#
loop_
_entity_poly.entity_id
_entity_poly.type
_entity_poly.pdbx_seq_one_letter_code
_entity_poly.pdbx_strand_id
1 'polypeptide(L)'
;MKNLSHKIIIFFSQNAMTTSKRQTVNLENDPLYKDKKDWSQRFKNLVGKRIVSVRYLTKEETDASGWYSAPIVIELEDGQALIPQQDDEGNDGGALWIANSKCLDDLIPVIRG
;
A
#
# COMPACT_ATOMS: atom_id res chain seq x y z
N MET A 1 -26.99 -12.90 18.88
CA MET A 1 -26.21 -11.70 18.48
C MET A 1 -25.73 -11.89 17.05
N LYS A 2 -26.01 -10.95 16.15
CA LYS A 2 -25.68 -11.06 14.72
C LYS A 2 -24.18 -10.71 14.53
N ASN A 3 -23.35 -11.69 14.16
CA ASN A 3 -21.95 -11.44 13.81
C ASN A 3 -21.87 -10.66 12.50
N LEU A 4 -21.50 -9.37 12.57
CA LEU A 4 -21.20 -8.57 11.39
C LEU A 4 -19.81 -8.95 10.85
N SER A 5 -19.78 -9.76 9.80
CA SER A 5 -18.56 -10.05 9.03
C SER A 5 -18.07 -8.77 8.34
N HIS A 6 -16.91 -8.25 8.75
CA HIS A 6 -16.31 -7.05 8.14
C HIS A 6 -15.42 -7.46 6.95
N LYS A 7 -15.92 -7.24 5.73
CA LYS A 7 -15.27 -7.59 4.46
C LYS A 7 -14.36 -6.43 3.99
N ILE A 8 -13.08 -6.69 3.78
CA ILE A 8 -12.14 -5.76 3.10
C ILE A 8 -12.05 -6.17 1.62
N ILE A 9 -11.94 -5.18 0.72
CA ILE A 9 -12.11 -5.34 -0.73
C ILE A 9 -10.80 -4.97 -1.43
N ILE A 10 -10.23 -5.87 -2.24
CA ILE A 10 -9.09 -5.60 -3.13
C ILE A 10 -9.48 -6.05 -4.55
N PHE A 11 -9.02 -5.32 -5.57
CA PHE A 11 -9.41 -5.50 -6.98
C PHE A 11 -8.27 -6.10 -7.81
N PHE A 12 -8.58 -7.09 -8.64
CA PHE A 12 -7.73 -7.51 -9.76
C PHE A 12 -8.58 -7.62 -11.04
N SER A 13 -8.12 -7.01 -12.13
CA SER A 13 -8.68 -6.88 -13.50
C SER A 13 -8.14 -7.91 -14.52
N GLN A 14 -9.02 -8.73 -15.10
CA GLN A 14 -8.77 -9.35 -16.41
C GLN A 14 -9.83 -8.84 -17.41
N ASN A 15 -9.39 -8.44 -18.60
CA ASN A 15 -10.20 -7.87 -19.70
C ASN A 15 -11.23 -8.93 -20.18
N ALA A 16 -12.43 -8.65 -20.69
CA ALA A 16 -13.13 -7.45 -21.11
C ALA A 16 -14.63 -7.57 -20.74
N MET A 17 -15.26 -6.45 -20.34
CA MET A 17 -16.68 -6.38 -19.95
C MET A 17 -17.15 -7.42 -18.93
N THR A 18 -16.41 -7.61 -17.84
CA THR A 18 -16.95 -8.23 -16.64
C THR A 18 -16.43 -7.47 -15.42
N THR A 19 -17.34 -6.87 -14.67
CA THR A 19 -17.13 -6.42 -13.30
C THR A 19 -16.25 -7.43 -12.57
N SER A 20 -15.04 -7.02 -12.17
CA SER A 20 -14.10 -7.83 -11.39
C SER A 20 -14.85 -8.49 -10.23
N LYS A 21 -15.04 -9.80 -10.29
CA LYS A 21 -15.67 -10.57 -9.21
C LYS A 21 -14.73 -10.48 -8.02
N ARG A 22 -15.17 -9.76 -6.98
CA ARG A 22 -14.51 -9.65 -5.67
C ARG A 22 -14.23 -11.05 -5.11
N GLN A 23 -13.00 -11.55 -5.24
CA GLN A 23 -12.56 -12.70 -4.46
C GLN A 23 -12.33 -12.24 -3.02
N THR A 24 -12.91 -12.97 -2.08
CA THR A 24 -12.72 -12.71 -0.65
C THR A 24 -11.48 -13.50 -0.22
N VAL A 25 -10.41 -12.81 0.17
CA VAL A 25 -9.27 -13.46 0.82
C VAL A 25 -9.74 -13.90 2.21
N ASN A 26 -9.80 -15.21 2.46
CA ASN A 26 -10.10 -15.72 3.79
C ASN A 26 -8.81 -15.76 4.61
N LEU A 27 -8.62 -14.73 5.44
CA LEU A 27 -7.48 -14.64 6.36
C LEU A 27 -7.70 -15.45 7.66
N GLU A 28 -8.87 -16.06 7.89
CA GLU A 28 -9.22 -16.68 9.18
C GLU A 28 -8.37 -17.91 9.51
N ASN A 29 -7.73 -18.53 8.51
CA ASN A 29 -6.80 -19.65 8.69
C ASN A 29 -5.35 -19.19 8.94
N ASP A 30 -5.07 -17.89 8.92
CA ASP A 30 -3.74 -17.34 9.18
C ASP A 30 -3.50 -17.27 10.70
N PRO A 31 -2.39 -17.84 11.22
CA PRO A 31 -2.11 -17.81 12.67
C PRO A 31 -1.97 -16.38 13.21
N LEU A 32 -1.68 -15.39 12.36
CA LEU A 32 -1.58 -13.97 12.69
C LEU A 32 -2.82 -13.18 12.22
N TYR A 33 -3.95 -13.84 11.98
CA TYR A 33 -5.20 -13.22 11.51
C TYR A 33 -5.59 -11.99 12.33
N LYS A 34 -5.53 -12.11 13.66
CA LYS A 34 -5.97 -11.05 14.57
C LYS A 34 -5.16 -9.77 14.35
N ASP A 35 -3.83 -9.88 14.36
CA ASP A 35 -2.94 -8.73 14.22
C ASP A 35 -3.07 -8.11 12.82
N LYS A 36 -3.06 -8.94 11.77
CA LYS A 36 -3.25 -8.49 10.37
C LYS A 36 -4.58 -7.76 10.19
N LYS A 37 -5.65 -8.29 10.79
CA LYS A 37 -6.97 -7.66 10.77
C LYS A 37 -6.94 -6.32 11.49
N ASP A 38 -6.42 -6.27 12.71
CA ASP A 38 -6.40 -5.05 13.52
C ASP A 38 -5.62 -3.93 12.82
N TRP A 39 -4.45 -4.25 12.25
CA TRP A 39 -3.68 -3.30 11.43
C TRP A 39 -4.44 -2.85 10.18
N SER A 40 -5.06 -3.76 9.44
CA SER A 40 -5.83 -3.39 8.24
C SER A 40 -7.03 -2.49 8.55
N GLN A 41 -7.68 -2.66 9.71
CA GLN A 41 -8.79 -1.80 10.11
C GLN A 41 -8.34 -0.39 10.48
N ARG A 42 -7.16 -0.24 11.09
CA ARG A 42 -6.60 1.08 11.45
C ARG A 42 -6.42 1.99 10.24
N PHE A 43 -6.06 1.43 9.09
CA PHE A 43 -5.80 2.17 7.85
C PHE A 43 -6.95 2.15 6.85
N LYS A 44 -8.15 1.70 7.27
CA LYS A 44 -9.32 1.64 6.40
C LYS A 44 -9.77 3.02 5.89
N ASN A 45 -9.38 4.09 6.57
CA ASN A 45 -9.59 5.47 6.13
C ASN A 45 -8.88 5.80 4.80
N LEU A 46 -7.90 5.00 4.36
CA LEU A 46 -7.25 5.19 3.05
C LEU A 46 -8.14 4.79 1.88
N VAL A 47 -9.15 3.93 2.11
CA VAL A 47 -10.03 3.43 1.05
C VAL A 47 -10.86 4.57 0.45
N GLY A 48 -10.73 4.75 -0.87
CA GLY A 48 -11.47 5.75 -1.62
C GLY A 48 -10.78 7.12 -1.68
N LYS A 49 -9.65 7.31 -0.99
CA LYS A 49 -8.83 8.51 -1.17
C LYS A 49 -8.26 8.56 -2.57
N ARG A 50 -8.26 9.75 -3.15
CA ARG A 50 -7.61 10.00 -4.44
C ARG A 50 -6.12 10.31 -4.26
N ILE A 51 -5.30 9.68 -5.09
CA ILE A 51 -3.89 10.05 -5.28
C ILE A 51 -3.86 11.32 -6.13
N VAL A 52 -3.18 12.35 -5.64
CA VAL A 52 -3.09 13.67 -6.31
C VAL A 52 -1.73 13.93 -6.94
N SER A 53 -0.69 13.24 -6.49
CA SER A 53 0.68 13.42 -6.97
C SER A 53 1.54 12.19 -6.63
N VAL A 54 2.52 11.92 -7.48
CA VAL A 54 3.50 10.83 -7.35
C VAL A 54 4.87 11.38 -7.71
N ARG A 55 5.81 11.34 -6.77
CA ARG A 55 7.17 11.88 -6.92
C ARG A 55 8.16 11.07 -6.08
N TYR A 56 9.46 11.30 -6.22
CA TYR A 56 10.44 10.81 -5.25
C TYR A 56 10.64 11.82 -4.12
N LEU A 57 11.18 11.37 -2.98
CA LEU A 57 11.73 12.30 -1.99
C LEU A 57 12.82 13.15 -2.63
N THR A 58 12.89 14.43 -2.24
CA THR A 58 14.04 15.26 -2.58
C THR A 58 15.26 14.83 -1.78
N LYS A 59 16.44 15.33 -2.16
CA LYS A 59 17.66 15.07 -1.40
C LYS A 59 17.51 15.59 0.04
N GLU A 60 16.95 16.79 0.21
CA GLU A 60 16.76 17.42 1.51
C GLU A 60 15.80 16.63 2.39
N GLU A 61 14.70 16.10 1.85
CA GLU A 61 13.77 15.25 2.59
C GLU A 61 14.39 13.90 2.97
N THR A 62 15.19 13.32 2.07
CA THR A 62 15.91 12.06 2.30
C THR A 62 16.95 12.24 3.42
N ASP A 63 17.78 13.28 3.33
CA ASP A 63 18.79 13.62 4.34
C ASP A 63 18.12 13.93 5.70
N ALA A 64 17.02 14.67 5.71
CA ALA A 64 16.28 15.00 6.93
C ALA A 64 15.67 13.77 7.62
N SER A 65 15.38 12.72 6.84
CA SER A 65 14.91 11.43 7.37
C SER A 65 16.06 10.55 7.88
N GLY A 66 17.32 10.94 7.65
CA GLY A 66 18.51 10.14 7.94
C GLY A 66 18.66 8.95 6.99
N TRP A 67 17.99 8.97 5.83
CA TRP A 67 17.98 7.89 4.86
C TRP A 67 19.08 8.05 3.82
N TYR A 68 19.47 6.93 3.21
CA TYR A 68 20.48 6.89 2.14
C TYR A 68 19.85 6.71 0.76
N SER A 69 18.61 6.25 0.72
CA SER A 69 17.87 5.97 -0.51
C SER A 69 16.59 6.80 -0.54
N ALA A 70 16.27 7.41 -1.69
CA ALA A 70 15.03 8.14 -1.90
C ALA A 70 13.93 7.18 -2.42
N PRO A 71 12.89 6.89 -1.61
CA PRO A 71 11.72 6.13 -2.06
C PRO A 71 10.73 7.02 -2.80
N ILE A 72 9.71 6.38 -3.38
CA ILE A 72 8.54 7.06 -3.95
C ILE A 72 7.65 7.65 -2.84
N VAL A 73 7.02 8.77 -3.13
CA VAL A 73 6.01 9.45 -2.31
C VAL A 73 4.71 9.46 -3.09
N ILE A 74 3.65 8.94 -2.48
CA ILE A 74 2.28 8.96 -3.03
C ILE A 74 1.46 9.95 -2.19
N GLU A 75 1.17 11.11 -2.74
CA GLU A 75 0.42 12.17 -2.06
C GLU A 75 -1.08 11.98 -2.26
N LEU A 76 -1.85 12.07 -1.17
CA LEU A 76 -3.30 11.91 -1.13
C LEU A 76 -3.98 13.28 -1.05
N GLU A 77 -5.25 13.34 -1.45
CA GLU A 77 -5.97 14.62 -1.57
C GLU A 77 -6.22 15.36 -0.26
N ASP A 78 -6.06 14.72 0.89
CA ASP A 78 -6.17 15.34 2.21
C ASP A 78 -4.80 15.71 2.82
N GLY A 79 -3.74 15.71 2.01
CA GLY A 79 -2.39 16.10 2.41
C GLY A 79 -1.59 15.01 3.10
N GLN A 80 -2.16 13.81 3.30
CA GLN A 80 -1.40 12.64 3.74
C GLN A 80 -0.48 12.16 2.60
N ALA A 81 0.64 11.52 2.94
CA ALA A 81 1.51 10.86 1.98
C ALA A 81 1.79 9.42 2.42
N LEU A 82 1.86 8.51 1.45
CA LEU A 82 2.31 7.13 1.65
C LEU A 82 3.75 7.03 1.14
N ILE A 83 4.66 6.64 2.02
CA ILE A 83 6.09 6.53 1.75
C ILE A 83 6.52 5.13 2.21
N PRO A 84 6.96 4.24 1.30
CA PRO A 84 7.47 2.94 1.69
C PRO A 84 8.79 3.09 2.44
N GLN A 85 8.92 2.34 3.52
CA GLN A 85 10.13 2.24 4.33
C GLN A 85 10.71 0.83 4.18
N GLN A 86 12.00 0.68 4.46
CA GLN A 86 12.69 -0.60 4.44
C GLN A 86 12.07 -1.62 5.41
N ASP A 87 11.62 -1.13 6.57
CA ASP A 87 11.00 -1.90 7.65
C ASP A 87 10.06 -0.99 8.48
N ASP A 88 9.50 -1.53 9.56
CA ASP A 88 8.59 -0.83 10.48
C ASP A 88 9.31 0.06 11.52
N GLU A 89 10.65 0.03 11.57
CA GLU A 89 11.49 0.94 12.36
C GLU A 89 11.79 2.24 11.61
N GLY A 90 11.85 2.16 10.27
CA GLY A 90 12.13 3.29 9.39
C GLY A 90 13.60 3.48 9.07
N ASN A 91 14.35 2.39 8.93
CA ASN A 91 15.81 2.41 8.76
C ASN A 91 16.30 3.00 7.41
N ASP A 92 15.51 2.90 6.33
CA ASP A 92 15.79 3.53 5.03
C ASP A 92 14.50 3.63 4.18
N GLY A 93 14.59 4.25 3.00
CA GLY A 93 13.54 4.21 1.98
C GLY A 93 13.29 2.80 1.44
N GLY A 94 12.02 2.44 1.25
CA GLY A 94 11.60 1.15 0.71
C GLY A 94 11.21 1.19 -0.77
N ALA A 95 11.27 0.04 -1.44
CA ALA A 95 10.71 -0.11 -2.79
C ALA A 95 9.20 -0.44 -2.71
N LEU A 96 8.44 -0.12 -3.76
CA LEU A 96 7.01 -0.45 -3.83
C LEU A 96 6.72 -1.43 -4.98
N TRP A 97 6.16 -2.57 -4.64
CA TRP A 97 5.71 -3.56 -5.62
C TRP A 97 4.29 -3.25 -6.10
N ILE A 98 4.11 -3.16 -7.42
CA ILE A 98 2.80 -3.01 -8.07
C ILE A 98 2.35 -4.40 -8.53
N ALA A 99 1.50 -5.02 -7.73
CA ALA A 99 0.80 -6.23 -8.12
C ALA A 99 -0.32 -5.85 -9.09
N ASN A 100 -0.17 -6.21 -10.37
CA ASN A 100 -1.25 -6.05 -11.32
C ASN A 100 -1.91 -7.39 -11.64
N SER A 101 -3.18 -7.31 -12.02
CA SER A 101 -4.04 -8.46 -12.28
C SER A 101 -3.81 -9.17 -13.61
N LYS A 102 -2.91 -8.63 -14.41
CA LYS A 102 -2.50 -9.16 -15.70
C LYS A 102 -1.12 -9.83 -15.61
N CYS A 103 -0.62 -10.07 -14.40
CA CYS A 103 0.72 -10.62 -14.16
C CYS A 103 1.86 -9.80 -14.78
N LEU A 104 1.66 -8.49 -14.98
CA LEU A 104 2.78 -7.57 -15.20
C LEU A 104 3.11 -6.97 -13.84
N ASP A 105 4.04 -7.62 -13.17
CA ASP A 105 4.59 -7.08 -11.94
C ASP A 105 5.50 -5.91 -12.33
N ASP A 106 5.27 -4.75 -11.71
CA ASP A 106 6.16 -3.60 -11.84
C ASP A 106 6.73 -3.25 -10.46
N LEU A 107 7.96 -2.76 -10.43
CA LEU A 107 8.68 -2.42 -9.22
C LEU A 107 9.06 -0.95 -9.28
N ILE A 108 8.54 -0.16 -8.35
CA ILE A 108 9.03 1.20 -8.14
C ILE A 108 10.30 1.10 -7.30
N PRO A 109 11.49 1.39 -7.87
CA PRO A 109 12.75 1.24 -7.18
C PRO A 109 12.96 2.35 -6.15
N VAL A 110 13.94 2.14 -5.27
CA VAL A 110 14.55 3.23 -4.50
C VAL A 110 15.69 3.84 -5.32
N ILE A 111 15.83 5.16 -5.29
CA ILE A 111 16.92 5.86 -5.99
C ILE A 111 18.02 6.17 -4.99
N ARG A 112 19.23 5.70 -5.30
CA ARG A 112 20.44 6.02 -4.52
C ARG A 112 21.19 7.15 -5.21
N GLY A 113 21.62 8.14 -4.44
CA GLY A 113 22.32 9.33 -4.94
C GLY A 113 23.20 9.96 -3.89
#